data_AF-A0A8T4U6X1-F1
#
_entry.id   AF-A0A8T4U6X1-F1
#
_cell.length_a   1.000
_cell.length_b   1.000
_cell.length_c   1.000
_cell.angle_alpha   90.00
_cell.angle_beta   90.00
_cell.angle_gamma   90.00
#
_symmetry.space_group_name_H-M   'P 1'
#
loop_
_entity.id
_entity.type
_entity.pdbx_description
1 polymer ?
#
loop_
_entity_poly.entity_id
_entity_poly.type
_entity_poly.pdbx_seq_one_letter_code
_entity_poly.pdbx_strand_id
1 'polypeptide(L)'
;MKERLKNFIIIVLILVILLILIYYPSKEKMKDGDKVSVNYIGMLEDNTVFDTNIEIIAKENNIYDSVRNYKPLVFTIGLQNVVPGFEKNIKMMDIGENKIFTLLPEEAYGEIKEELILTDLKREIEFNRTISIPNDIFVKTFGEEPEINKEISLTEIPWTLIVKEINENVVLENNLREEQEVYLPGTSWPAKVIKITENKIIFFQLIKEGDIILMQTQPNLIRGKVTRINESSYDLDMNHPLAGKVLIFNVTLINIEKFD
;
A
#
# COMPACT_ATOMS: atom_id res chain seq x y z
N MET A 1 1.26 -52.72 52.98
CA MET A 1 1.62 -51.35 53.43
C MET A 1 2.12 -50.46 52.30
N LYS A 2 3.13 -50.88 51.51
CA LYS A 2 3.65 -50.12 50.35
C LYS A 2 2.61 -49.74 49.30
N GLU A 3 1.67 -50.65 49.01
CA GLU A 3 0.65 -50.45 47.97
C GLU A 3 -0.41 -49.41 48.36
N ARG A 4 -0.81 -49.38 49.63
CA ARG A 4 -1.70 -48.35 50.18
C ARG A 4 -1.07 -46.95 50.15
N LEU A 5 0.23 -46.87 50.42
CA LEU A 5 0.97 -45.60 50.36
C LEU A 5 1.09 -45.10 48.91
N LYS A 6 1.31 -45.99 47.94
CA LYS A 6 1.33 -45.64 46.51
C LYS A 6 -0.02 -45.09 46.04
N ASN A 7 -1.12 -45.74 46.41
CA ASN A 7 -2.46 -45.29 46.02
C ASN A 7 -2.83 -43.96 46.68
N PHE A 8 -2.42 -43.75 47.95
CA PHE A 8 -2.61 -42.47 48.64
C PHE A 8 -1.85 -41.32 47.94
N ILE A 9 -0.59 -41.54 47.55
CA ILE A 9 0.20 -40.54 46.82
C ILE A 9 -0.43 -40.20 45.47
N ILE A 10 -0.93 -41.19 44.72
CA ILE A 10 -1.59 -40.96 43.42
C ILE A 10 -2.87 -40.12 43.62
N ILE A 11 -3.69 -40.42 44.64
CA ILE A 11 -4.91 -39.66 44.94
C ILE A 11 -4.57 -38.20 45.29
N VAL A 12 -3.55 -37.96 46.11
CA VAL A 12 -3.10 -36.61 46.45
C VAL A 12 -2.59 -35.86 45.21
N LEU A 13 -1.83 -36.53 44.33
CA LEU A 13 -1.34 -35.91 43.10
C LEU A 13 -2.49 -35.50 42.17
N ILE A 14 -3.50 -36.37 42.01
CA ILE A 14 -4.70 -36.08 41.21
C ILE A 14 -5.48 -34.92 41.82
N LEU A 15 -5.67 -34.88 43.14
CA LEU A 15 -6.35 -33.79 43.83
C LEU A 15 -5.60 -32.45 43.67
N VAL A 16 -4.27 -32.46 43.71
CA VAL A 16 -3.45 -31.27 43.46
C VAL A 16 -3.58 -30.81 42.01
N ILE A 17 -3.55 -31.72 41.03
CA ILE A 17 -3.77 -31.38 39.62
C ILE A 17 -5.18 -30.81 39.40
N LEU A 18 -6.20 -31.41 40.01
CA LEU A 18 -7.58 -30.91 39.95
C LEU A 18 -7.71 -29.53 40.62
N LEU A 19 -7.07 -29.32 41.78
CA LEU A 19 -7.02 -28.00 42.43
C LEU A 19 -6.30 -26.96 41.56
N ILE A 20 -5.21 -27.34 40.88
CA ILE A 20 -4.50 -26.47 39.93
C ILE A 20 -5.43 -26.12 38.75
N LEU A 21 -6.14 -27.09 38.19
CA LEU A 21 -7.08 -26.87 37.07
C LEU A 21 -8.31 -26.03 37.49
N ILE A 22 -8.76 -26.12 38.75
CA ILE A 22 -9.84 -25.30 39.29
C ILE A 22 -9.35 -23.86 39.55
N TYR A 23 -8.11 -23.70 40.03
CA TYR A 23 -7.53 -22.39 40.33
C TYR A 23 -6.99 -21.66 39.09
N TYR A 24 -6.56 -22.40 38.08
CA TYR A 24 -6.23 -21.92 36.73
C TYR A 24 -7.31 -22.37 35.75
N PRO A 25 -8.46 -21.68 35.68
CA PRO A 25 -9.47 -21.99 34.68
C PRO A 25 -8.83 -21.98 33.30
N SER A 26 -9.22 -22.93 32.44
CA SER A 26 -8.76 -22.97 31.05
C SER A 26 -9.08 -21.63 30.39
N LYS A 27 -8.04 -20.88 30.03
CA LYS A 27 -8.21 -19.57 29.39
C LYS A 27 -9.06 -19.75 28.13
N GLU A 28 -10.16 -19.02 28.07
CA GLU A 28 -11.11 -19.14 26.96
C GLU A 28 -10.48 -18.59 25.69
N LYS A 29 -10.15 -19.52 24.79
CA LYS A 29 -9.44 -19.23 23.54
C LYS A 29 -10.23 -18.21 22.71
N MET A 30 -9.54 -17.27 22.07
CA MET A 30 -10.17 -16.31 21.16
C MET A 30 -10.91 -17.03 20.02
N LYS A 31 -12.12 -16.57 19.72
CA LYS A 31 -12.95 -17.08 18.62
C LYS A 31 -13.18 -15.99 17.58
N ASP A 32 -13.64 -16.40 16.40
CA ASP A 32 -13.99 -15.46 15.33
C ASP A 32 -15.12 -14.55 15.81
N GLY A 33 -15.02 -13.26 15.47
CA GLY A 33 -15.90 -12.21 15.98
C GLY A 33 -15.38 -11.50 17.23
N ASP A 34 -14.50 -12.12 18.03
CA ASP A 34 -13.87 -11.43 19.18
C ASP A 34 -13.10 -10.19 18.68
N LYS A 35 -13.23 -9.07 19.39
CA LYS A 35 -12.49 -7.85 19.11
C LYS A 35 -11.28 -7.77 20.03
N VAL A 36 -10.13 -7.47 19.47
CA VAL A 36 -8.87 -7.40 20.21
C VAL A 36 -8.21 -6.05 20.05
N SER A 37 -7.48 -5.63 21.08
CA SER A 37 -6.68 -4.42 21.07
C SER A 37 -5.22 -4.76 21.35
N VAL A 38 -4.29 -4.33 20.49
CA VAL A 38 -2.86 -4.66 20.63
C VAL A 38 -1.97 -3.44 20.48
N ASN A 39 -0.82 -3.44 21.17
CA ASN A 39 0.32 -2.59 20.82
C ASN A 39 1.34 -3.43 20.08
N TYR A 40 1.96 -2.89 19.04
CA TYR A 40 2.91 -3.64 18.23
C TYR A 40 4.07 -2.79 17.72
N ILE A 41 5.17 -3.47 17.44
CA ILE A 41 6.32 -2.98 16.68
C ILE A 41 6.56 -3.99 15.55
N GLY A 42 6.46 -3.55 14.31
CA GLY A 42 6.79 -4.32 13.11
C GLY A 42 8.21 -3.99 12.64
N MET A 43 9.03 -5.03 12.47
CA MET A 43 10.45 -4.94 12.14
C MET A 43 10.79 -5.84 10.94
N LEU A 44 11.84 -5.46 10.22
CA LEU A 44 12.53 -6.33 9.27
C LEU A 44 13.62 -7.16 9.97
N GLU A 45 14.22 -8.12 9.28
CA GLU A 45 15.27 -9.00 9.83
C GLU A 45 16.53 -8.24 10.30
N ASP A 46 16.79 -7.06 9.72
CA ASP A 46 17.88 -6.17 10.15
C ASP A 46 17.51 -5.28 11.35
N ASN A 47 16.34 -5.53 11.98
CA ASN A 47 15.72 -4.75 13.04
C ASN A 47 15.22 -3.36 12.64
N THR A 48 15.18 -3.03 11.34
CA THR A 48 14.55 -1.79 10.88
C THR A 48 13.06 -1.81 11.23
N VAL A 49 12.62 -0.86 12.07
CA VAL A 49 11.20 -0.68 12.38
C VAL A 49 10.50 -0.06 11.16
N PHE A 50 9.53 -0.78 10.57
CA PHE A 50 8.77 -0.28 9.42
C PHE A 50 7.38 0.26 9.82
N ASP A 51 6.83 -0.18 10.95
CA ASP A 51 5.53 0.27 11.44
C ASP A 51 5.37 0.06 12.95
N THR A 52 4.65 0.95 13.63
CA THR A 52 4.28 0.78 15.04
C THR A 52 3.14 1.73 15.41
N ASN A 53 2.29 1.31 16.34
CA ASN A 53 1.32 2.19 16.98
C ASN A 53 1.81 2.79 18.32
N ILE A 54 3.10 2.63 18.64
CA ILE A 54 3.73 3.17 19.85
C ILE A 54 4.51 4.44 19.48
N GLU A 55 4.01 5.60 19.90
CA GLU A 55 4.52 6.92 19.47
C GLU A 55 6.02 7.12 19.73
N ILE A 56 6.50 6.73 20.92
CA ILE A 56 7.93 6.90 21.28
C ILE A 56 8.83 6.08 20.36
N ILE A 57 8.43 4.84 20.04
CA ILE A 57 9.17 3.97 19.12
C ILE A 57 9.17 4.56 17.71
N ALA A 58 8.04 5.11 17.26
CA ALA A 58 7.96 5.76 15.95
C ALA A 58 8.91 6.97 15.85
N LYS A 59 8.99 7.79 16.91
CA LYS A 59 9.90 8.94 16.99
C LYS A 59 11.37 8.50 16.99
N GLU A 60 11.72 7.51 17.81
CA GLU A 60 13.09 6.98 17.91
C GLU A 60 13.59 6.36 16.59
N ASN A 61 12.67 5.85 15.76
CA ASN A 61 12.98 5.21 14.48
C ASN A 61 12.71 6.12 13.26
N ASN A 62 12.43 7.41 13.45
CA ASN A 62 12.17 8.38 12.37
C ASN A 62 11.01 8.00 11.43
N ILE A 63 10.00 7.29 11.94
CA ILE A 63 8.77 6.92 11.21
C ILE A 63 7.52 7.58 11.82
N TYR A 64 7.71 8.62 12.64
CA TYR A 64 6.61 9.36 13.24
C TYR A 64 5.80 10.13 12.19
N ASP A 65 4.53 9.77 12.07
CA ASP A 65 3.50 10.52 11.34
C ASP A 65 2.63 11.34 12.33
N SER A 66 2.52 12.65 12.10
CA SER A 66 1.74 13.57 12.93
C SER A 66 0.23 13.46 12.75
N VAL A 67 -0.25 12.88 11.64
CA VAL A 67 -1.69 12.63 11.43
C VAL A 67 -2.15 11.31 12.03
N ARG A 68 -1.22 10.44 12.44
CA ARG A 68 -1.53 9.14 13.02
C ARG A 68 -1.96 9.25 14.48
N ASN A 69 -2.97 8.46 14.83
CA ASN A 69 -3.41 8.28 16.21
C ASN A 69 -2.75 7.03 16.81
N TYR A 70 -1.67 7.22 17.60
CA TYR A 70 -0.88 6.15 18.24
C TYR A 70 -1.61 5.48 19.42
N LYS A 71 -2.80 4.94 19.16
CA LYS A 71 -3.60 4.14 20.09
C LYS A 71 -3.44 2.65 19.80
N PRO A 72 -3.79 1.75 20.75
CA PRO A 72 -3.88 0.32 20.48
C PRO A 72 -4.61 0.03 19.16
N LEU A 73 -4.01 -0.79 18.32
CA LEU A 73 -4.65 -1.29 17.10
C LEU A 73 -5.79 -2.20 17.49
N VAL A 74 -7.00 -1.87 17.03
CA VAL A 74 -8.20 -2.65 17.31
C VAL A 74 -8.68 -3.33 16.04
N PHE A 75 -8.89 -4.64 16.10
CA PHE A 75 -9.42 -5.42 14.98
C PHE A 75 -10.25 -6.62 15.47
N THR A 76 -10.97 -7.24 14.55
CA THR A 76 -11.85 -8.39 14.85
C THR A 76 -11.24 -9.68 14.28
N ILE A 77 -11.15 -10.71 15.11
CA ILE A 77 -10.66 -12.04 14.70
C ILE A 77 -11.58 -12.61 13.62
N GLY A 78 -11.00 -13.14 12.55
CA GLY A 78 -11.71 -13.78 11.44
C GLY A 78 -12.16 -12.83 10.32
N LEU A 79 -11.95 -11.51 10.46
CA LEU A 79 -12.34 -10.53 9.43
C LEU A 79 -11.20 -10.11 8.49
N GLN A 80 -10.01 -10.74 8.60
CA GLN A 80 -8.86 -10.47 7.74
C GLN A 80 -8.46 -8.98 7.69
N ASN A 81 -8.61 -8.27 8.81
CA ASN A 81 -8.21 -6.86 8.92
C ASN A 81 -6.69 -6.67 8.98
N VAL A 82 -5.96 -7.74 9.30
CA VAL A 82 -4.50 -7.79 9.43
C VAL A 82 -3.96 -8.99 8.66
N VAL A 83 -2.64 -9.04 8.44
CA VAL A 83 -2.03 -10.17 7.72
C VAL A 83 -2.25 -11.51 8.45
N PRO A 84 -2.42 -12.63 7.73
CA PRO A 84 -2.88 -13.90 8.32
C PRO A 84 -2.02 -14.42 9.47
N GLY A 85 -0.69 -14.30 9.35
CA GLY A 85 0.25 -14.72 10.38
C GLY A 85 0.16 -13.90 11.66
N PHE A 86 -0.16 -12.61 11.54
CA PHE A 86 -0.35 -11.74 12.69
C PHE A 86 -1.56 -12.20 13.49
N GLU A 87 -2.73 -12.31 12.85
CA GLU A 87 -3.96 -12.79 13.52
C GLU A 87 -3.78 -14.18 14.14
N LYS A 88 -3.16 -15.12 13.41
CA LYS A 88 -2.87 -16.47 13.90
C LYS A 88 -2.05 -16.47 15.19
N ASN A 89 -1.04 -15.60 15.29
CA ASN A 89 -0.24 -15.49 16.50
C ASN A 89 -1.00 -14.82 17.65
N ILE A 90 -1.76 -13.74 17.37
CA ILE A 90 -2.59 -13.07 18.40
C ILE A 90 -3.64 -14.02 18.98
N LYS A 91 -4.28 -14.87 18.16
CA LYS A 91 -5.30 -15.84 18.61
C LYS A 91 -4.79 -16.84 19.65
N MET A 92 -3.47 -16.95 19.82
CA MET A 92 -2.82 -17.83 20.80
C MET A 92 -2.29 -17.08 22.04
N MET A 93 -2.41 -15.75 22.09
CA MET A 93 -1.92 -14.93 23.18
C MET A 93 -2.93 -14.80 24.31
N ASP A 94 -2.43 -14.49 25.49
CA ASP A 94 -3.23 -14.14 26.66
C ASP A 94 -3.26 -12.62 26.87
N ILE A 95 -4.32 -12.09 27.49
CA ILE A 95 -4.39 -10.67 27.84
C ILE A 95 -3.20 -10.30 28.72
N GLY A 96 -2.51 -9.21 28.36
CA GLY A 96 -1.30 -8.73 29.00
C GLY A 96 -0.01 -9.41 28.55
N GLU A 97 -0.08 -10.49 27.75
CA GLU A 97 1.10 -11.15 27.21
C GLU A 97 1.81 -10.24 26.21
N ASN A 98 3.14 -10.22 26.29
CA ASN A 98 4.02 -9.71 25.25
C ASN A 98 4.69 -10.89 24.54
N LYS A 99 4.63 -10.90 23.21
CA LYS A 99 5.18 -11.98 22.39
C LYS A 99 5.86 -11.42 21.15
N ILE A 100 7.03 -11.98 20.84
CA ILE A 100 7.73 -11.75 19.59
C ILE A 100 7.52 -12.97 18.69
N PHE A 101 7.14 -12.73 17.44
CA PHE A 101 7.00 -13.78 16.43
C PHE A 101 7.45 -13.31 15.06
N THR A 102 7.87 -14.27 14.24
CA THR A 102 8.34 -14.08 12.87
C THR A 102 7.27 -14.58 11.92
N LEU A 103 6.98 -13.80 10.88
CA LEU A 103 6.08 -14.14 9.78
C LEU A 103 6.90 -14.30 8.51
N LEU A 104 6.77 -15.46 7.87
CA LEU A 104 7.29 -15.67 6.52
C LEU A 104 6.43 -14.90 5.50
N PRO A 105 6.91 -14.67 4.26
CA PRO A 105 6.18 -13.91 3.27
C PRO A 105 4.74 -14.41 3.05
N GLU A 106 4.52 -15.74 3.00
CA GLU A 106 3.22 -16.36 2.84
C GLU A 106 2.25 -16.13 4.01
N GLU A 107 2.78 -15.81 5.20
CA GLU A 107 2.00 -15.43 6.37
C GLU A 107 1.79 -13.90 6.48
N ALA A 108 2.46 -13.12 5.62
CA ALA A 108 2.46 -11.67 5.60
C ALA A 108 1.86 -11.11 4.28
N TYR A 109 2.68 -10.50 3.43
CA TYR A 109 2.26 -9.82 2.20
C TYR A 109 2.46 -10.66 0.92
N GLY A 110 2.77 -11.94 1.08
CA GLY A 110 3.05 -12.89 0.01
C GLY A 110 4.48 -12.82 -0.51
N GLU A 111 4.82 -13.79 -1.35
CA GLU A 111 6.06 -13.80 -2.12
C GLU A 111 6.09 -12.69 -3.18
N ILE A 112 7.29 -12.35 -3.64
CA ILE A 112 7.45 -11.53 -4.85
C ILE A 112 6.83 -12.28 -6.02
N LYS A 113 6.00 -11.56 -6.78
CA LYS A 113 5.36 -12.03 -7.99
C LYS A 113 6.09 -11.43 -9.18
N GLU A 114 6.79 -12.29 -9.92
CA GLU A 114 7.53 -11.90 -11.13
C GLU A 114 6.58 -11.31 -12.19
N GLU A 115 5.33 -11.77 -12.23
CA GLU A 115 4.30 -11.22 -13.13
C GLU A 115 3.90 -9.77 -12.82
N LEU A 116 4.25 -9.27 -11.63
CA LEU A 116 4.05 -7.88 -11.22
C LEU A 116 5.28 -7.00 -11.47
N ILE A 117 6.34 -7.56 -12.08
CA ILE A 117 7.53 -6.82 -12.49
C ILE A 117 7.42 -6.56 -14.00
N LEU A 118 7.09 -5.32 -14.36
CA LEU A 118 7.07 -4.88 -15.75
C LEU A 118 8.47 -4.45 -16.16
N THR A 119 9.03 -5.08 -17.18
CA THR A 119 10.40 -4.80 -17.64
C THR A 119 10.41 -4.05 -18.96
N ASP A 120 11.49 -3.28 -19.17
CA ASP A 120 11.78 -2.56 -20.42
C ASP A 120 10.66 -1.63 -20.90
N LEU A 121 9.96 -0.99 -19.96
CA LEU A 121 8.99 0.07 -20.25
C LEU A 121 9.71 1.24 -20.91
N LYS A 122 9.19 1.74 -22.02
CA LYS A 122 9.82 2.81 -22.79
C LYS A 122 9.80 4.14 -22.03
N ARG A 123 10.94 4.84 -22.05
CA ARG A 123 11.04 6.20 -21.52
C ARG A 123 10.48 7.24 -22.49
N GLU A 124 10.45 6.94 -23.78
CA GLU A 124 9.80 7.76 -24.78
C GLU A 124 8.32 7.43 -24.89
N ILE A 125 7.47 8.47 -24.81
CA ILE A 125 6.03 8.37 -25.01
C ILE A 125 5.60 9.33 -26.11
N GLU A 126 4.75 8.86 -27.00
CA GLU A 126 4.18 9.66 -28.09
C GLU A 126 2.74 10.06 -27.78
N PHE A 127 2.45 11.35 -27.95
CA PHE A 127 1.08 11.89 -27.92
C PHE A 127 0.72 12.44 -29.28
N ASN A 128 -0.58 12.44 -29.58
CA ASN A 128 -1.09 13.19 -30.72
C ASN A 128 -0.89 14.69 -30.47
N ARG A 129 -0.38 15.39 -31.48
CA ARG A 129 -0.20 16.84 -31.42
C ARG A 129 -1.53 17.59 -31.40
N THR A 130 -2.58 16.99 -31.97
CA THR A 130 -3.91 17.57 -32.04
C THR A 130 -4.98 16.68 -31.39
N ILE A 131 -6.03 17.32 -30.89
CA ILE A 131 -7.24 16.71 -30.37
C ILE A 131 -8.41 17.26 -31.21
N SER A 132 -9.30 16.40 -31.68
CA SER A 132 -10.49 16.80 -32.41
C SER A 132 -11.72 16.56 -31.54
N ILE A 133 -12.50 17.61 -31.32
CA ILE A 133 -13.70 17.58 -30.47
C ILE A 133 -14.88 18.11 -31.28
N PRO A 134 -16.04 17.43 -31.33
CA PRO A 134 -17.23 17.97 -31.97
C PRO A 134 -17.62 19.34 -31.42
N ASN A 135 -18.10 20.24 -32.28
CA ASN A 135 -18.40 21.62 -31.88
C ASN A 135 -19.40 21.68 -30.70
N ASP A 136 -20.46 20.86 -30.72
CA ASP A 136 -21.45 20.84 -29.65
C ASP A 136 -20.86 20.37 -28.30
N ILE A 137 -19.89 19.44 -28.33
CA ILE A 137 -19.17 19.00 -27.13
C ILE A 137 -18.23 20.10 -26.64
N PHE A 138 -17.53 20.81 -27.55
CA PHE A 138 -16.70 21.95 -27.18
C PHE A 138 -17.50 23.00 -26.40
N VAL A 139 -18.63 23.46 -26.96
CA VAL A 139 -19.47 24.48 -26.30
C VAL A 139 -20.02 23.98 -24.96
N LYS A 140 -20.41 22.70 -24.86
CA LYS A 140 -20.84 22.09 -23.59
C LYS A 140 -19.73 22.02 -22.55
N THR A 141 -18.50 21.72 -22.96
CA THR A 141 -17.35 21.56 -22.05
C THR A 141 -16.82 22.90 -21.56
N PHE A 142 -16.71 23.90 -22.43
CA PHE A 142 -16.07 25.19 -22.11
C PHE A 142 -17.07 26.33 -21.83
N GLY A 143 -18.34 26.15 -22.18
CA GLY A 143 -19.39 27.15 -21.96
C GLY A 143 -19.33 28.36 -22.90
N GLU A 144 -18.57 28.25 -24.00
CA GLU A 144 -18.32 29.34 -24.94
C GLU A 144 -18.08 28.80 -26.37
N GLU A 145 -18.30 29.67 -27.35
CA GLU A 145 -18.04 29.37 -28.76
C GLU A 145 -16.52 29.29 -29.03
N PRO A 146 -16.06 28.37 -29.90
CA PRO A 146 -14.65 28.28 -30.26
C PRO A 146 -14.21 29.49 -31.09
N GLU A 147 -12.98 29.96 -30.86
CA GLU A 147 -12.36 31.05 -31.60
C GLU A 147 -10.94 30.66 -32.03
N ILE A 148 -10.58 30.86 -33.29
CA ILE A 148 -9.25 30.53 -33.80
C ILE A 148 -8.17 31.27 -33.01
N ASN A 149 -7.07 30.58 -32.69
CA ASN A 149 -5.95 31.03 -31.85
C ASN A 149 -6.27 31.20 -30.36
N LYS A 150 -7.48 30.87 -29.91
CA LYS A 150 -7.81 30.91 -28.48
C LYS A 150 -7.10 29.80 -27.71
N GLU A 151 -6.55 30.16 -26.56
CA GLU A 151 -5.97 29.20 -25.63
C GLU A 151 -7.05 28.49 -24.82
N ILE A 152 -6.91 27.18 -24.70
CA ILE A 152 -7.83 26.29 -24.00
C ILE A 152 -7.04 25.48 -22.98
N SER A 153 -7.54 25.46 -21.75
CA SER A 153 -7.00 24.64 -20.67
C SER A 153 -7.95 23.47 -20.39
N LEU A 154 -7.40 22.27 -20.27
CA LEU A 154 -8.15 21.07 -19.90
C LEU A 154 -7.80 20.70 -18.45
N THR A 155 -8.80 20.28 -17.66
CA THR A 155 -8.59 19.90 -16.25
C THR A 155 -7.53 18.81 -16.07
N GLU A 156 -7.48 17.86 -17.00
CA GLU A 156 -6.59 16.70 -16.94
C GLU A 156 -5.21 16.95 -17.54
N ILE A 157 -4.98 18.10 -18.18
CA ILE A 157 -3.74 18.40 -18.90
C ILE A 157 -3.11 19.68 -18.33
N PRO A 158 -1.87 19.63 -17.82
CA PRO A 158 -1.26 20.77 -17.13
C PRO A 158 -0.68 21.83 -18.08
N TRP A 159 -0.98 21.77 -19.38
CA TRP A 159 -0.55 22.74 -20.38
C TRP A 159 -1.71 23.17 -21.27
N THR A 160 -1.53 24.29 -21.98
CA THR A 160 -2.57 24.87 -22.84
C THR A 160 -2.55 24.28 -24.25
N LEU A 161 -3.73 24.26 -24.86
CA LEU A 161 -3.94 23.98 -26.27
C LEU A 161 -4.42 25.26 -26.96
N ILE A 162 -4.29 25.32 -28.28
CA ILE A 162 -4.75 26.43 -29.12
C ILE A 162 -5.78 25.89 -30.11
N VAL A 163 -6.89 26.60 -30.25
CA VAL A 163 -7.86 26.31 -31.32
C VAL A 163 -7.23 26.61 -32.67
N LYS A 164 -6.98 25.57 -33.46
CA LYS A 164 -6.30 25.67 -34.75
C LYS A 164 -7.25 25.75 -35.93
N GLU A 165 -8.32 24.97 -35.90
CA GLU A 165 -9.34 24.89 -36.95
C GLU A 165 -10.73 24.70 -36.34
N ILE A 166 -11.74 25.26 -36.99
CA ILE A 166 -13.15 25.16 -36.59
C ILE A 166 -13.97 24.80 -37.82
N ASN A 167 -14.46 23.56 -37.86
CA ASN A 167 -15.39 23.04 -38.86
C ASN A 167 -16.57 22.37 -38.13
N GLU A 168 -17.00 21.18 -38.57
CA GLU A 168 -17.91 20.31 -37.78
C GLU A 168 -17.28 19.92 -36.43
N ASN A 169 -15.95 19.76 -36.42
CA ASN A 169 -15.14 19.57 -35.22
C ASN A 169 -14.21 20.77 -35.00
N VAL A 170 -13.92 21.04 -33.73
CA VAL A 170 -12.88 21.97 -33.28
C VAL A 170 -11.59 21.18 -33.11
N VAL A 171 -10.52 21.61 -33.79
CA VAL A 171 -9.19 21.02 -33.68
C VAL A 171 -8.37 21.86 -32.69
N LEU A 172 -7.96 21.22 -31.60
CA LEU A 172 -7.08 21.79 -30.59
C LEU A 172 -5.65 21.28 -30.81
N GLU A 173 -4.69 22.18 -30.93
CA GLU A 173 -3.27 21.87 -31.07
C GLU A 173 -2.52 22.18 -29.77
N ASN A 174 -1.66 21.28 -29.31
CA ASN A 174 -0.86 21.52 -28.10
C ASN A 174 0.12 22.70 -28.29
N ASN A 175 0.17 23.63 -27.32
CA ASN A 175 1.05 24.80 -27.35
C ASN A 175 2.43 24.55 -26.69
N LEU A 176 2.90 23.30 -26.74
CA LEU A 176 4.17 22.89 -26.13
C LEU A 176 5.36 23.30 -27.00
N ARG A 177 6.51 23.47 -26.36
CA ARG A 177 7.79 23.75 -27.04
C ARG A 177 8.76 22.61 -26.82
N GLU A 178 9.63 22.36 -27.78
CA GLU A 178 10.77 21.46 -27.56
C GLU A 178 11.61 21.95 -26.38
N GLU A 179 12.22 20.99 -25.67
CA GLU A 179 12.96 21.17 -24.42
C GLU A 179 12.13 21.54 -23.19
N GLN A 180 10.81 21.79 -23.33
CA GLN A 180 9.94 22.10 -22.20
C GLN A 180 9.74 20.88 -21.29
N GLU A 181 9.84 21.09 -19.97
CA GLU A 181 9.47 20.08 -18.97
C GLU A 181 8.01 20.25 -18.54
N VAL A 182 7.28 19.13 -18.48
CA VAL A 182 5.88 19.05 -18.07
C VAL A 182 5.63 17.80 -17.25
N TYR A 183 4.49 17.73 -16.56
CA TYR A 183 4.03 16.48 -15.94
C TYR A 183 3.01 15.82 -16.86
N LEU A 184 3.24 14.56 -17.23
CA LEU A 184 2.26 13.83 -18.03
C LEU A 184 1.07 13.44 -17.13
N PRO A 185 -0.17 13.46 -17.65
CA PRO A 185 -1.35 13.03 -16.89
C PRO A 185 -1.16 11.63 -16.30
N GLY A 186 -1.44 11.46 -15.01
CA GLY A 186 -1.30 10.18 -14.31
C GLY A 186 0.12 9.76 -13.95
N THR A 187 1.13 10.60 -14.18
CA THR A 187 2.52 10.33 -13.78
C THR A 187 2.94 11.17 -12.58
N SER A 188 3.86 10.66 -11.78
CA SER A 188 4.39 11.35 -10.59
C SER A 188 5.74 12.04 -10.83
N TRP A 189 6.24 12.03 -12.07
CA TRP A 189 7.53 12.58 -12.48
C TRP A 189 7.41 13.50 -13.69
N PRO A 190 8.37 14.41 -13.88
CA PRO A 190 8.39 15.25 -15.07
C PRO A 190 8.80 14.45 -16.31
N ALA A 191 8.40 14.98 -17.47
CA ALA A 191 8.84 14.55 -18.77
C ALA A 191 9.27 15.77 -19.59
N LYS A 192 10.25 15.58 -20.47
CA LYS A 192 10.77 16.62 -21.35
C LYS A 192 10.24 16.42 -22.76
N VAL A 193 9.76 17.47 -23.41
CA VAL A 193 9.43 17.43 -24.84
C VAL A 193 10.72 17.35 -25.64
N ILE A 194 10.99 16.21 -26.28
CA ILE A 194 12.23 16.00 -27.03
C ILE A 194 12.06 16.22 -28.54
N LYS A 195 10.83 16.13 -29.04
CA LYS A 195 10.53 16.35 -30.46
C LYS A 195 9.08 16.70 -30.69
N ILE A 196 8.82 17.70 -31.53
CA ILE A 196 7.49 18.01 -32.06
C ILE A 196 7.50 17.83 -33.57
N THR A 197 6.61 16.98 -34.07
CA THR A 197 6.41 16.74 -35.50
C THR A 197 5.07 17.33 -35.95
N GLU A 198 4.70 17.11 -37.21
CA GLU A 198 3.40 17.52 -37.73
C GLU A 198 2.22 16.90 -36.94
N ASN A 199 2.33 15.62 -36.56
CA ASN A 199 1.21 14.88 -35.97
C ASN A 199 1.45 14.41 -34.53
N LYS A 200 2.69 14.41 -34.08
CA LYS A 200 3.10 13.81 -32.80
C LYS A 200 3.95 14.74 -31.96
N ILE A 201 3.82 14.60 -30.65
CA ILE A 201 4.73 15.13 -29.64
C ILE A 201 5.38 13.95 -28.95
N ILE A 202 6.70 13.95 -28.90
CA ILE A 202 7.48 12.90 -28.25
C ILE A 202 8.04 13.46 -26.95
N PHE A 203 7.69 12.80 -25.85
CA PHE A 203 8.16 13.11 -24.52
C PHE A 203 9.19 12.07 -24.07
N PHE A 204 10.19 12.52 -23.35
CA PHE A 204 11.14 11.66 -22.64
C PHE A 204 10.91 11.78 -21.13
N GLN A 205 10.58 10.67 -20.49
CA GLN A 205 10.29 10.64 -19.06
C GLN A 205 11.58 10.77 -18.23
N LEU A 206 11.61 11.74 -17.32
CA LEU A 206 12.75 12.05 -16.44
C LEU A 206 12.68 11.24 -15.13
N ILE A 207 12.57 9.93 -15.28
CA ILE A 207 12.42 8.95 -14.19
C ILE A 207 13.76 8.71 -13.48
N LYS A 208 13.71 8.46 -12.18
CA LYS A 208 14.82 8.02 -11.33
C LYS A 208 14.51 6.69 -10.66
N GLU A 209 15.57 5.93 -10.38
CA GLU A 209 15.44 4.69 -9.62
C GLU A 209 14.87 5.01 -8.23
N GLY A 210 13.88 4.23 -7.80
CA GLY A 210 13.13 4.48 -6.57
C GLY A 210 11.90 5.37 -6.72
N ASP A 211 11.69 6.02 -7.87
CA ASP A 211 10.45 6.77 -8.13
C ASP A 211 9.22 5.87 -7.99
N ILE A 212 8.11 6.46 -7.57
CA ILE A 212 6.86 5.75 -7.26
C ILE A 212 5.76 6.20 -8.22
N ILE A 213 5.06 5.26 -8.84
CA ILE A 213 3.79 5.51 -9.52
C ILE A 213 2.64 5.16 -8.57
N LEU A 214 1.67 6.05 -8.49
CA LEU A 214 0.39 5.81 -7.83
C LEU A 214 -0.70 5.67 -8.89
N MET A 215 -1.25 4.47 -9.05
CA MET A 215 -2.34 4.17 -9.97
C MET A 215 -3.61 3.87 -9.19
N GLN A 216 -4.64 4.69 -9.39
CA GLN A 216 -5.96 4.41 -8.85
C GLN A 216 -6.60 3.27 -9.64
N THR A 217 -6.68 2.07 -9.06
CA THR A 217 -7.60 1.04 -9.53
C THR A 217 -8.82 1.05 -8.61
N GLN A 218 -10.01 0.72 -9.12
CA GLN A 218 -11.15 0.53 -8.21
C GLN A 218 -11.12 -0.92 -7.72
N PRO A 219 -11.07 -1.20 -6.40
CA PRO A 219 -11.16 -0.28 -5.25
C PRO A 219 -9.82 0.20 -4.64
N ASN A 220 -8.65 -0.25 -5.15
CA ASN A 220 -7.36 -0.07 -4.48
C ASN A 220 -6.39 0.88 -5.21
N LEU A 221 -5.63 1.66 -4.44
CA LEU A 221 -4.46 2.36 -4.94
C LEU A 221 -3.33 1.35 -5.15
N ILE A 222 -2.92 1.15 -6.40
CA ILE A 222 -1.74 0.35 -6.72
C ILE A 222 -0.52 1.27 -6.72
N ARG A 223 0.53 0.81 -6.05
CA ARG A 223 1.83 1.46 -6.02
C ARG A 223 2.79 0.66 -6.89
N GLY A 224 3.46 1.31 -7.83
CA GLY A 224 4.62 0.74 -8.54
C GLY A 224 5.89 1.48 -8.14
N LYS A 225 7.02 0.77 -8.01
CA LYS A 225 8.35 1.34 -7.76
C LYS A 225 9.27 1.08 -8.94
N VAL A 226 9.97 2.12 -9.39
CA VAL A 226 10.99 1.97 -10.42
C VAL A 226 12.22 1.30 -9.82
N THR A 227 12.61 0.13 -10.34
CA THR A 227 13.69 -0.70 -9.80
C THR A 227 14.96 -0.68 -10.63
N ARG A 228 14.84 -0.38 -11.93
CA ARG A 228 15.98 -0.26 -12.85
C ARG A 228 15.69 0.81 -13.89
N ILE A 229 16.72 1.54 -14.28
CA ILE A 229 16.67 2.49 -15.40
C ILE A 229 17.88 2.28 -16.29
N ASN A 230 17.66 2.39 -17.60
CA ASN A 230 18.73 2.56 -18.58
C ASN A 230 18.41 3.78 -19.49
N GLU A 231 19.17 3.95 -20.57
CA GLU A 231 19.03 5.10 -21.47
C GLU A 231 17.65 5.21 -22.13
N SER A 232 17.02 4.08 -22.48
CA SER A 232 15.78 4.05 -23.28
C SER A 232 14.57 3.45 -22.57
N SER A 233 14.79 2.69 -21.49
CA SER A 233 13.77 1.93 -20.77
C SER A 233 13.97 1.93 -19.25
N TYR A 234 12.94 1.48 -18.54
CA TYR A 234 12.94 1.28 -17.09
C TYR A 234 12.10 0.05 -16.72
N ASP A 235 12.35 -0.49 -15.53
CA ASP A 235 11.56 -1.55 -14.94
C ASP A 235 10.71 -1.00 -13.79
N LEU A 236 9.49 -1.53 -13.66
CA LEU A 236 8.51 -1.13 -12.66
C LEU A 236 8.04 -2.37 -11.88
N ASP A 237 8.32 -2.38 -10.58
CA ASP A 237 7.85 -3.40 -9.65
C ASP A 237 6.54 -2.97 -8.99
N MET A 238 5.47 -3.72 -9.23
CA MET A 238 4.12 -3.48 -8.70
C MET A 238 3.79 -4.37 -7.49
N ASN A 239 4.76 -5.10 -6.94
CA ASN A 239 4.57 -5.86 -5.72
C ASN A 239 4.29 -4.97 -4.51
N HIS A 240 3.66 -5.54 -3.48
CA HIS A 240 3.56 -4.87 -2.20
C HIS A 240 5.00 -4.55 -1.68
N PRO A 241 5.27 -3.37 -1.08
CA PRO A 241 6.63 -3.00 -0.65
C PRO A 241 7.28 -3.96 0.36
N LEU A 242 6.47 -4.78 1.04
CA LEU A 242 6.89 -5.81 1.99
C LEU A 242 6.75 -7.25 1.44
N ALA A 243 6.42 -7.43 0.16
CA ALA A 243 6.39 -8.76 -0.46
C ALA A 243 7.78 -9.41 -0.45
N GLY A 244 7.82 -10.73 -0.26
CA GLY A 244 9.06 -11.51 -0.13
C GLY A 244 9.88 -11.21 1.13
N LYS A 245 9.41 -10.32 2.02
CA LYS A 245 10.13 -10.00 3.26
C LYS A 245 9.63 -10.85 4.42
N VAL A 246 10.57 -11.33 5.22
CA VAL A 246 10.30 -11.86 6.56
C VAL A 246 10.02 -10.68 7.49
N LEU A 247 8.90 -10.73 8.20
CA LEU A 247 8.51 -9.68 9.15
C LEU A 247 8.58 -10.20 10.58
N ILE A 248 9.10 -9.38 11.48
CA ILE A 248 9.17 -9.69 12.91
C ILE A 248 8.25 -8.73 13.64
N PHE A 249 7.34 -9.26 14.46
CA PHE A 249 6.44 -8.45 15.27
C PHE A 249 6.70 -8.67 16.74
N ASN A 250 6.86 -7.58 17.49
CA ASN A 250 6.77 -7.56 18.94
C ASN A 250 5.40 -7.01 19.33
N VAL A 251 4.54 -7.84 19.93
CA VAL A 251 3.14 -7.50 20.19
C VAL A 251 2.81 -7.67 21.67
N THR A 252 2.08 -6.71 22.23
CA THR A 252 1.42 -6.81 23.53
C THR A 252 -0.08 -6.83 23.35
N LEU A 253 -0.75 -7.88 23.83
CA LEU A 253 -2.22 -7.96 23.83
C LEU A 253 -2.80 -7.14 25.00
N ILE A 254 -3.56 -6.10 24.68
CA ILE A 254 -4.08 -5.14 25.66
C ILE A 254 -5.46 -5.58 26.17
N ASN A 255 -6.35 -5.99 25.26
CA ASN A 255 -7.73 -6.33 25.62
C ASN A 255 -8.33 -7.35 24.65
N ILE A 256 -9.31 -8.11 25.15
CA ILE A 256 -10.22 -8.94 24.35
C ILE A 256 -11.65 -8.57 24.76
N GLU A 257 -12.45 -8.13 23.80
CA GLU A 257 -13.89 -7.94 23.92
C GLU A 257 -14.57 -9.11 23.20
N LYS A 258 -15.22 -9.97 23.97
CA LYS A 258 -15.81 -11.21 23.47
C LYS A 258 -17.04 -10.94 22.62
N PHE A 259 -17.18 -11.69 21.54
CA PHE A 259 -18.41 -11.70 20.75
C PHE A 259 -19.47 -12.53 21.48
N ASP A 260 -20.61 -11.90 21.80
CA ASP A 260 -21.76 -12.54 22.43
C ASP A 260 -22.44 -13.56 21.50
#